data_AF-A0A653DCR3-F1
#
_entry.id   AF-A0A653DCR3-F1
#
_cell.length_a   1.000
_cell.length_b   1.000
_cell.length_c   1.000
_cell.angle_alpha   90.00
_cell.angle_beta   90.00
_cell.angle_gamma   90.00
#
_symmetry.space_group_name_H-M   'P 1'
#
loop_
_entity.id
_entity.type
_entity.pdbx_description
1 polymer ?
#
loop_
_entity_poly.entity_id
_entity_poly.type
_entity_poly.pdbx_seq_one_letter_code
_entity_poly.pdbx_strand_id
1 'polypeptide(L)'
;MAVALSNIAKQQQMPGEGGGKFPRPLPPVPVIQHEELPEPPPEPAGVGVNKKVYYICNGPGYPWIQLPDITPKQVRVARQIYKSFTGNLDEAICTYPEFPGTEKEYLRSQIGRISAGTHISPLGYYTFGGGMGGEDDEEDEEAEEGAGGESKTSFSVNPKYEPPQLKDLLDGSMSFWVHHGQYILPQGRTSWWNPNPMPEVGDEEMDEEMGEEEEDQGDKAKIERVEPETGPPLLTPLSEDATMEGIPPWSVRSTSNIMENFAIAVVRSNLWPGAYCFSTQGKNFQNVYLGFGLKCLPQNYSLLPLPPVQQEYPPGPEIMEMMDPTGAEEEQWRIDHLPKPKPVLPEGEEAEPEEAEEEEEEDEDED
;
A
#
# COMPACT_ATOMS: atom_id res chain seq x y z
N MET A 1 -11.78 -23.68 18.59
CA MET A 1 -11.67 -23.73 17.11
C MET A 1 -10.40 -24.44 16.64
N ALA A 2 -9.20 -24.04 17.08
CA ALA A 2 -7.93 -24.67 16.65
C ALA A 2 -7.87 -26.21 16.83
N VAL A 3 -8.39 -26.75 17.93
CA VAL A 3 -8.40 -28.20 18.20
C VAL A 3 -9.42 -28.97 17.33
N ALA A 4 -10.50 -28.32 16.92
CA ALA A 4 -11.49 -28.93 16.02
C ALA A 4 -10.95 -29.00 14.58
N LEU A 5 -10.27 -27.93 14.13
CA LEU A 5 -9.60 -27.88 12.83
C LEU A 5 -8.44 -28.88 12.73
N SER A 6 -7.67 -29.09 13.82
CA SER A 6 -6.59 -30.08 13.83
C SER A 6 -7.07 -31.53 13.75
N ASN A 7 -8.28 -31.81 14.22
CA ASN A 7 -8.87 -33.16 14.14
C ASN A 7 -9.47 -33.44 12.76
N ILE A 8 -9.99 -32.42 12.08
CA ILE A 8 -10.45 -32.51 10.68
C ILE A 8 -9.26 -32.72 9.74
N ALA A 9 -8.14 -32.04 9.95
CA ALA A 9 -6.95 -32.20 9.11
C ALA A 9 -6.31 -33.61 9.20
N LYS A 10 -6.58 -34.36 10.27
CA LYS A 10 -6.09 -35.74 10.48
C LYS A 10 -7.01 -36.80 9.89
N GLN A 11 -8.27 -36.48 9.62
CA GLN A 11 -9.17 -37.37 8.89
C GLN A 11 -9.00 -37.08 7.40
N GLN A 12 -8.20 -37.88 6.69
CA GLN A 12 -8.04 -37.74 5.23
C GLN A 12 -9.15 -38.46 4.45
N GLN A 13 -9.98 -39.26 5.12
CA GLN A 13 -10.98 -40.13 4.51
C GLN A 13 -12.20 -40.26 5.45
N MET A 14 -13.40 -40.26 4.89
CA MET A 14 -14.62 -40.68 5.61
C MET A 14 -15.01 -42.11 5.21
N PRO A 15 -15.33 -43.01 6.15
CA PRO A 15 -15.97 -44.28 5.82
C PRO A 15 -17.36 -43.98 5.28
N GLY A 16 -17.60 -44.28 4.00
CA GLY A 16 -18.94 -44.15 3.41
C GLY A 16 -19.92 -45.14 4.04
N GLU A 17 -21.18 -44.71 4.24
CA GLU A 17 -22.29 -45.63 4.48
C GLU A 17 -22.56 -46.45 3.21
N GLY A 18 -21.78 -47.50 3.01
CA GLY A 18 -21.85 -48.39 1.85
C GLY A 18 -20.46 -48.89 1.52
N GLY A 19 -20.24 -50.21 1.70
CA GLY A 19 -18.94 -50.89 1.62
C GLY A 19 -18.28 -50.91 0.23
N GLY A 20 -18.10 -49.75 -0.39
CA GLY A 20 -17.22 -49.57 -1.55
C GLY A 20 -15.77 -49.49 -1.09
N LYS A 21 -14.89 -50.31 -1.71
CA LYS A 21 -13.45 -50.42 -1.41
C LYS A 21 -12.60 -49.17 -1.73
N PHE A 22 -13.21 -48.03 -2.04
CA PHE A 22 -12.50 -46.82 -2.44
C PHE A 22 -12.80 -45.69 -1.45
N PRO A 23 -11.82 -45.28 -0.63
CA PRO A 23 -12.00 -44.12 0.23
C PRO A 23 -12.16 -42.87 -0.65
N ARG A 24 -13.24 -42.11 -0.44
CA ARG A 24 -13.41 -40.84 -1.13
C ARG A 24 -12.43 -39.84 -0.52
N PRO A 25 -11.47 -39.30 -1.30
CA PRO A 25 -10.61 -38.23 -0.79
C PRO A 25 -11.51 -37.05 -0.42
N LEU A 26 -11.30 -36.49 0.77
CA LEU A 26 -11.98 -35.27 1.17
C LEU A 26 -11.55 -34.11 0.26
N PRO A 27 -12.44 -33.14 0.01
CA PRO A 27 -12.04 -31.92 -0.70
C PRO A 27 -10.88 -31.25 0.03
N PRO A 28 -9.95 -30.61 -0.69
CA PRO A 28 -8.87 -29.85 -0.09
C PRO A 28 -9.46 -28.77 0.84
N VAL A 29 -8.79 -28.52 1.96
CA VAL A 29 -9.21 -27.47 2.89
C VAL A 29 -9.18 -26.13 2.14
N PRO A 30 -10.26 -25.32 2.19
CA PRO A 30 -10.30 -24.04 1.51
C PRO A 30 -9.17 -23.16 2.02
N VAL A 31 -8.28 -22.77 1.10
CA VAL A 31 -7.20 -21.82 1.37
C VAL A 31 -7.77 -20.41 1.28
N ILE A 32 -7.36 -19.54 2.22
CA ILE A 32 -7.74 -18.13 2.17
C ILE A 32 -7.11 -17.53 0.90
N GLN A 33 -7.95 -17.20 -0.08
CA GLN A 33 -7.50 -16.62 -1.35
C GLN A 33 -7.08 -15.14 -1.20
N HIS A 34 -7.49 -14.48 -0.10
CA HIS A 34 -7.19 -13.08 0.16
C HIS A 34 -6.00 -12.96 1.13
N GLU A 35 -4.81 -12.79 0.59
CA GLU A 35 -3.64 -12.36 1.36
C GLU A 35 -3.71 -10.83 1.57
N GLU A 36 -3.61 -10.39 2.83
CA GLU A 36 -3.47 -8.96 3.11
C GLU A 36 -2.11 -8.48 2.58
N LEU A 37 -2.14 -7.48 1.70
CA LEU A 37 -0.91 -6.85 1.23
C LEU A 37 -0.05 -6.39 2.42
N PRO A 38 1.27 -6.64 2.39
CA PRO A 38 2.13 -6.33 3.51
C PRO A 38 2.09 -4.82 3.79
N GLU A 39 2.01 -4.45 5.06
CA GLU A 39 1.91 -3.05 5.44
C GLU A 39 3.25 -2.34 5.27
N PRO A 40 3.27 -1.10 4.73
CA PRO A 40 4.49 -0.32 4.62
C PRO A 40 5.11 -0.07 6.00
N PRO A 41 6.42 -0.34 6.19
CA PRO A 41 7.07 -0.14 7.47
C PRO A 41 7.16 1.35 7.83
N PRO A 42 7.21 1.70 9.12
CA PRO A 42 7.38 3.08 9.55
C PRO A 42 8.75 3.64 9.18
N GLU A 43 8.77 4.92 8.82
CA GLU A 43 10.03 5.63 8.56
C GLU A 43 10.76 5.89 9.89
N PRO A 44 12.09 5.67 9.94
CA PRO A 44 12.87 5.86 11.16
C PRO A 44 12.90 7.34 11.58
N ALA A 45 13.17 7.58 12.86
CA ALA A 45 13.33 8.93 13.39
C ALA A 45 14.42 9.69 12.63
N GLY A 46 14.11 10.91 12.17
CA GLY A 46 15.00 11.73 11.34
C GLY A 46 14.78 11.60 9.84
N VAL A 47 13.94 10.67 9.37
CA VAL A 47 13.67 10.44 7.94
C VAL A 47 12.20 10.70 7.61
N GLY A 48 11.96 11.27 6.42
CA GLY A 48 10.63 11.44 5.84
C GLY A 48 9.63 12.18 6.74
N VAL A 49 8.49 11.56 7.00
CA VAL A 49 7.42 12.10 7.87
C VAL A 49 7.87 12.21 9.34
N ASN A 50 8.85 11.41 9.76
CA ASN A 50 9.44 11.41 11.09
C ASN A 50 10.76 12.21 11.17
N LYS A 51 11.03 13.08 10.18
CA LYS A 51 12.21 13.97 10.17
C LYS A 51 12.29 14.94 11.35
N LYS A 52 11.14 15.35 11.90
CA LYS A 52 11.06 16.32 13.00
C LYS A 52 10.32 15.72 14.19
N VAL A 53 10.80 16.04 15.39
CA VAL A 53 10.12 15.76 16.65
C VAL A 53 9.21 16.92 17.00
N TYR A 54 7.98 16.62 17.40
CA TYR A 54 6.98 17.62 17.77
C TYR A 54 6.69 17.56 19.26
N TYR A 55 6.58 18.73 19.87
CA TYR A 55 6.19 18.90 21.26
C TYR A 55 4.88 19.68 21.33
N ILE A 56 3.99 19.28 22.21
CA ILE A 56 2.71 19.93 22.44
C ILE A 56 2.62 20.49 23.86
N CYS A 57 1.87 21.58 23.98
CA CYS A 57 1.58 22.25 25.23
C CYS A 57 0.20 22.91 25.15
N ASN A 58 -0.64 22.79 26.20
CA ASN A 58 -1.99 23.37 26.21
C ASN A 58 -2.01 24.90 26.38
N GLY A 59 -0.90 25.48 26.82
CA GLY A 59 -0.77 26.93 26.99
C GLY A 59 0.67 27.34 27.31
N PRO A 60 1.00 28.63 27.21
CA PRO A 60 2.34 29.09 27.55
C PRO A 60 2.66 28.80 29.03
N GLY A 61 3.82 28.19 29.28
CA GLY A 61 4.29 27.87 30.64
C GLY A 61 3.84 26.51 31.21
N TYR A 62 3.01 25.75 30.49
CA TYR A 62 2.67 24.36 30.85
C TYR A 62 3.80 23.39 30.45
N PRO A 63 3.82 22.16 31.00
CA PRO A 63 4.80 21.15 30.59
C PRO A 63 4.62 20.75 29.14
N TRP A 64 5.74 20.59 28.45
CA TRP A 64 5.79 20.12 27.06
C TRP A 64 5.76 18.60 27.03
N ILE A 65 4.89 18.04 26.18
CA ILE A 65 4.77 16.60 25.95
C ILE A 65 5.28 16.31 24.55
N GLN A 66 6.21 15.37 24.42
CA GLN A 66 6.68 14.92 23.11
C GLN A 66 5.63 14.03 22.46
N LEU A 67 5.30 14.30 21.19
CA LEU A 67 4.45 13.42 20.39
C LEU A 67 5.24 12.22 19.86
N PRO A 68 4.61 11.05 19.70
CA PRO A 68 5.27 9.87 19.15
C PRO A 68 5.62 10.05 17.67
N ASP A 69 6.45 9.17 17.14
CA ASP A 69 6.60 9.01 15.68
C ASP A 69 5.37 8.31 15.09
N ILE A 70 5.06 8.57 13.82
CA ILE A 70 3.86 8.02 13.17
C ILE A 70 4.16 6.95 12.16
N THR A 71 3.18 6.08 11.95
CA THR A 71 3.22 5.00 10.96
C THR A 71 2.46 5.37 9.68
N PRO A 72 2.80 4.76 8.53
CA PRO A 72 2.10 4.99 7.27
C PRO A 72 0.61 4.65 7.36
N LYS A 73 0.24 3.61 8.13
CA LYS A 73 -1.15 3.25 8.42
C LYS A 73 -1.92 4.40 9.09
N GLN A 74 -1.33 5.04 10.11
CA GLN A 74 -1.96 6.18 10.77
C GLN A 74 -2.22 7.33 9.79
N VAL A 75 -1.26 7.64 8.92
CA VAL A 75 -1.40 8.69 7.92
C VAL A 75 -2.50 8.35 6.89
N ARG A 76 -2.55 7.10 6.41
CA ARG A 76 -3.57 6.61 5.48
C ARG A 76 -4.97 6.71 6.08
N VAL A 77 -5.16 6.18 7.30
CA VAL A 77 -6.47 6.24 7.97
C VAL A 77 -6.86 7.68 8.30
N ALA A 78 -5.91 8.52 8.75
CA ALA A 78 -6.17 9.93 9.02
C ALA A 78 -6.74 10.67 7.79
N ARG A 79 -6.36 10.29 6.56
CA ARG A 79 -6.91 10.86 5.32
C ARG A 79 -8.38 10.54 5.10
N GLN A 80 -8.85 9.43 5.64
CA GLN A 80 -10.18 8.87 5.41
C GLN A 80 -11.18 9.28 6.50
N ILE A 81 -10.70 9.72 7.66
CA ILE A 81 -11.54 10.11 8.80
C ILE A 81 -11.65 11.63 8.94
N TYR A 82 -12.81 12.09 9.45
CA TYR A 82 -13.08 13.50 9.73
C TYR A 82 -13.49 13.67 11.19
N LYS A 83 -12.50 13.79 12.09
CA LYS A 83 -12.69 13.83 13.55
C LYS A 83 -12.09 15.10 14.15
N SER A 84 -12.86 15.78 14.99
CA SER A 84 -12.41 16.93 15.79
C SER A 84 -11.67 16.49 17.05
N PHE A 85 -10.70 17.29 17.49
CA PHE A 85 -9.92 17.05 18.71
C PHE A 85 -10.70 17.36 19.98
N THR A 86 -10.47 16.57 21.02
CA THR A 86 -11.05 16.78 22.36
C THR A 86 -10.12 17.60 23.26
N GLY A 87 -8.82 17.62 22.96
CA GLY A 87 -7.78 18.20 23.82
C GLY A 87 -7.24 17.22 24.87
N ASN A 88 -7.70 15.97 24.86
CA ASN A 88 -7.19 14.88 25.69
C ASN A 88 -6.33 13.93 24.83
N LEU A 89 -5.03 13.87 25.10
CA LEU A 89 -4.07 13.08 24.31
C LEU A 89 -4.31 11.57 24.37
N ASP A 90 -4.87 11.07 25.47
CA ASP A 90 -5.11 9.64 25.70
C ASP A 90 -6.51 9.18 25.27
N GLU A 91 -7.31 10.08 24.68
CA GLU A 91 -8.66 9.74 24.20
C GLU A 91 -8.59 8.75 23.03
N ALA A 92 -9.45 7.73 23.07
CA ALA A 92 -9.55 6.76 21.99
C ALA A 92 -10.27 7.36 20.76
N ILE A 93 -9.73 7.12 19.57
CA ILE A 93 -10.33 7.59 18.32
C ILE A 93 -11.26 6.51 17.76
N CYS A 94 -12.55 6.59 18.11
CA CYS A 94 -13.57 5.70 17.56
C CYS A 94 -14.06 6.21 16.19
N THR A 95 -13.51 5.65 15.11
CA THR A 95 -13.87 5.95 13.72
C THR A 95 -13.98 4.68 12.89
N TYR A 96 -14.62 4.79 11.72
CA TYR A 96 -14.56 3.78 10.67
C TYR A 96 -13.99 4.43 9.40
N PRO A 97 -12.85 3.95 8.87
CA PRO A 97 -11.99 2.87 9.38
C PRO A 97 -11.38 3.16 10.76
N GLU A 98 -10.98 2.10 11.45
CA GLU A 98 -10.38 2.19 12.78
C GLU A 98 -9.03 2.89 12.70
N PHE A 99 -8.86 3.93 13.52
CA PHE A 99 -7.60 4.64 13.62
C PHE A 99 -6.65 3.90 14.57
N PRO A 100 -5.44 3.51 14.12
CA PRO A 100 -4.48 2.77 14.95
C PRO A 100 -3.75 3.72 15.91
N GLY A 101 -4.42 4.10 16.99
CA GLY A 101 -3.86 4.94 18.05
C GLY A 101 -4.90 5.75 18.83
N THR A 102 -4.39 6.64 19.68
CA THR A 102 -5.17 7.61 20.46
C THR A 102 -5.10 8.99 19.80
N GLU A 103 -5.69 10.00 20.45
CA GLU A 103 -5.70 11.38 19.94
C GLU A 103 -4.29 11.95 19.73
N LYS A 104 -3.27 11.54 20.51
CA LYS A 104 -1.88 11.99 20.30
C LYS A 104 -1.29 11.52 18.97
N GLU A 105 -1.52 10.27 18.56
CA GLU A 105 -1.09 9.76 17.26
C GLU A 105 -1.88 10.40 16.11
N TYR A 106 -3.18 10.62 16.32
CA TYR A 106 -4.03 11.31 15.33
C TYR A 106 -3.59 12.76 15.13
N LEU A 107 -3.29 13.48 16.21
CA LEU A 107 -2.77 14.83 16.16
C LEU A 107 -1.43 14.90 15.42
N ARG A 108 -0.50 14.02 15.78
CA ARG A 108 0.79 13.93 15.09
C ARG A 108 0.64 13.61 13.60
N SER A 109 -0.34 12.78 13.24
CA SER A 109 -0.68 12.47 11.85
C SER A 109 -1.22 13.70 11.11
N GLN A 110 -2.09 14.49 11.74
CA GLN A 110 -2.57 15.75 11.16
C GLN A 110 -1.44 16.77 10.98
N ILE A 111 -0.55 16.91 11.97
CA ILE A 111 0.63 17.79 11.85
C ILE A 111 1.47 17.38 10.65
N GLY A 112 1.78 16.08 10.48
CA GLY A 112 2.54 15.59 9.32
C GLY A 112 1.88 15.95 7.99
N ARG A 113 0.55 15.73 7.88
CA ARG A 113 -0.23 16.04 6.68
C ARG A 113 -0.29 17.54 6.38
N ILE A 114 -0.48 18.38 7.40
CA ILE A 114 -0.52 19.83 7.27
C ILE A 114 0.85 20.34 6.86
N SER A 115 1.91 19.90 7.54
CA SER A 115 3.29 20.30 7.21
C SER A 115 3.69 19.91 5.79
N ALA A 116 3.36 18.69 5.36
CA ALA A 116 3.64 18.24 4.00
C ALA A 116 2.87 19.04 2.94
N GLY A 117 1.63 19.45 3.22
CA GLY A 117 0.78 20.14 2.24
C GLY A 117 0.77 21.66 2.34
N THR A 118 1.43 22.27 3.33
CA THR A 118 1.30 23.72 3.56
C THR A 118 2.60 24.47 3.84
N HIS A 119 3.73 23.77 4.02
CA HIS A 119 5.02 24.42 4.19
C HIS A 119 5.56 24.93 2.86
N ILE A 120 5.43 26.25 2.66
CA ILE A 120 5.81 26.92 1.43
C ILE A 120 6.85 28.01 1.70
N SER A 121 7.66 28.30 0.70
CA SER A 121 8.67 29.36 0.74
C SER A 121 8.63 30.17 -0.55
N PRO A 122 9.07 31.44 -0.53
CA PRO A 122 9.30 32.18 -1.77
C PRO A 122 10.27 31.43 -2.68
N LEU A 123 10.03 31.50 -3.99
CA LEU A 123 10.89 30.93 -5.01
C LEU A 123 12.35 31.42 -4.83
N GLY A 124 13.30 30.49 -4.93
CA GLY A 124 14.74 30.78 -4.82
C GLY A 124 15.28 30.93 -3.39
N TYR A 125 14.43 30.86 -2.35
CA TYR A 125 14.91 30.92 -0.96
C TYR A 125 15.76 29.71 -0.56
N TYR A 126 15.35 28.53 -1.02
CA TYR A 126 16.09 27.28 -0.85
C TYR A 126 16.66 26.82 -2.19
N THR A 127 17.80 26.14 -2.14
CA THR A 127 18.44 25.50 -3.29
C THR A 127 18.89 24.08 -2.92
N PHE A 128 18.96 23.20 -3.91
CA PHE A 128 19.63 21.92 -3.78
C PHE A 128 21.15 22.13 -3.81
N GLY A 129 21.92 21.35 -3.02
CA GLY A 129 23.39 21.40 -3.04
C GLY A 129 24.03 22.58 -2.27
N GLY A 130 23.95 22.59 -0.93
CA GLY A 130 24.64 23.62 -0.15
C GLY A 130 25.20 23.12 1.19
N GLY A 131 26.36 22.48 1.11
CA GLY A 131 27.40 22.55 2.12
C GLY A 131 28.42 23.63 1.72
N MET A 132 28.95 24.39 2.68
CA MET A 132 29.99 25.39 2.43
C MET A 132 31.22 24.78 1.72
N GLY A 133 31.61 25.29 0.55
CA GLY A 133 32.96 25.03 0.03
C GLY A 133 33.20 25.37 -1.44
N GLY A 134 33.47 26.64 -1.75
CA GLY A 134 34.30 27.01 -2.91
C GLY A 134 33.66 26.87 -4.30
N GLU A 135 34.17 27.69 -5.21
CA GLU A 135 33.97 27.56 -6.65
C GLU A 135 34.69 26.28 -7.12
N ASP A 136 34.07 25.10 -7.05
CA ASP A 136 34.52 23.88 -7.78
C ASP A 136 33.57 22.65 -7.66
N ASP A 137 32.28 22.82 -7.36
CA ASP A 137 31.32 21.69 -7.20
C ASP A 137 30.32 21.58 -8.38
N GLU A 138 30.76 21.94 -9.60
CA GLU A 138 29.99 21.73 -10.84
C GLU A 138 30.17 20.31 -11.44
N GLU A 139 30.86 19.38 -10.75
CA GLU A 139 31.13 18.03 -11.29
C GLU A 139 30.29 16.88 -10.68
N ASP A 140 29.40 17.14 -9.72
CA ASP A 140 28.56 16.08 -9.10
C ASP A 140 27.10 16.10 -9.62
N GLU A 141 26.85 16.74 -10.77
CA GLU A 141 25.52 16.79 -11.41
C GLU A 141 25.18 15.54 -12.24
N GLU A 142 26.14 14.66 -12.56
CA GLU A 142 25.90 13.51 -13.47
C GLU A 142 25.96 12.11 -12.81
N ALA A 143 26.25 11.98 -11.51
CA ALA A 143 26.53 10.67 -10.90
C ALA A 143 25.31 9.94 -10.27
N GLU A 144 24.16 10.60 -10.11
CA GLU A 144 22.99 10.04 -9.39
C GLU A 144 21.72 9.94 -10.27
N GLU A 145 21.86 9.86 -11.60
CA GLU A 145 20.76 9.43 -12.49
C GLU A 145 20.77 7.91 -12.76
N GLY A 146 21.67 7.16 -12.11
CA GLY A 146 21.92 5.74 -12.39
C GLY A 146 21.13 4.71 -11.58
N ALA A 147 20.34 5.09 -10.58
CA ALA A 147 19.57 4.15 -9.78
C ALA A 147 18.27 4.78 -9.26
N GLY A 148 17.17 4.56 -9.98
CA GLY A 148 15.82 4.65 -9.40
C GLY A 148 15.41 5.99 -8.79
N GLY A 149 15.52 7.11 -9.51
CA GLY A 149 14.64 8.28 -9.32
C GLY A 149 14.46 8.84 -7.89
N GLU A 150 15.49 8.80 -7.04
CA GLU A 150 15.38 9.36 -5.70
C GLU A 150 15.37 10.91 -5.76
N SER A 151 14.19 11.49 -5.55
CA SER A 151 14.02 12.94 -5.48
C SER A 151 14.93 13.54 -4.40
N LYS A 152 15.80 14.49 -4.76
CA LYS A 152 16.73 15.19 -3.84
C LYS A 152 16.01 15.59 -2.54
N THR A 153 16.32 14.90 -1.44
CA THR A 153 15.58 15.03 -0.16
C THR A 153 16.09 16.14 0.76
N SER A 154 17.22 16.75 0.41
CA SER A 154 17.93 17.77 1.20
C SER A 154 18.06 19.09 0.45
N PHE A 155 17.93 20.20 1.17
CA PHE A 155 18.04 21.56 0.64
C PHE A 155 18.66 22.48 1.69
N SER A 156 19.26 23.58 1.24
CA SER A 156 19.89 24.59 2.09
C SER A 156 19.37 25.99 1.77
N VAL A 157 19.54 26.92 2.71
CA VAL A 157 19.21 28.33 2.47
C VAL A 157 20.15 28.89 1.40
N ASN A 158 19.59 29.52 0.37
CA ASN A 158 20.35 30.12 -0.71
C ASN A 158 21.11 31.38 -0.21
N PRO A 159 22.46 31.39 -0.19
CA PRO A 159 23.24 32.55 0.24
C PRO A 159 23.05 33.78 -0.67
N LYS A 160 22.75 33.53 -1.95
CA LYS A 160 22.52 34.54 -2.98
C LYS A 160 21.01 34.84 -3.17
N TYR A 161 20.19 34.57 -2.16
CA TYR A 161 18.75 34.83 -2.24
C TYR A 161 18.45 36.31 -2.46
N GLU A 162 17.82 36.59 -3.60
CA GLU A 162 17.22 37.86 -3.95
C GLU A 162 15.69 37.74 -3.81
N PRO A 163 15.07 38.48 -2.89
CA PRO A 163 13.63 38.36 -2.66
C PRO A 163 12.84 38.86 -3.88
N PRO A 164 11.86 38.09 -4.39
CA PRO A 164 10.96 38.56 -5.44
C PRO A 164 10.22 39.84 -5.00
N GLN A 165 9.83 40.67 -5.96
CA GLN A 165 9.10 41.88 -5.62
C GLN A 165 7.73 41.52 -5.03
N LEU A 166 7.18 42.41 -4.20
CA LEU A 166 5.85 42.18 -3.62
C LEU A 166 4.79 41.91 -4.69
N LYS A 167 4.88 42.56 -5.86
CA LYS A 167 3.95 42.35 -6.97
C LYS A 167 4.00 40.92 -7.51
N ASP A 168 5.19 40.33 -7.57
CA ASP A 168 5.42 38.96 -8.02
C ASP A 168 4.90 37.97 -6.98
N LEU A 169 5.18 38.22 -5.69
CA LEU A 169 4.67 37.40 -4.59
C LEU A 169 3.13 37.41 -4.48
N LEU A 170 2.48 38.48 -4.93
CA LEU A 170 1.03 38.65 -4.96
C LEU A 170 0.39 38.15 -6.27
N ASP A 171 1.18 37.60 -7.19
CA ASP A 171 0.65 37.09 -8.45
C ASP A 171 -0.33 35.94 -8.21
N GLY A 172 -1.49 36.02 -8.86
CA GLY A 172 -2.57 35.04 -8.73
C GLY A 172 -2.23 33.69 -9.34
N SER A 173 -1.18 33.60 -10.18
CA SER A 173 -0.69 32.34 -10.73
C SER A 173 -0.02 31.43 -9.70
N MET A 174 0.42 31.99 -8.55
CA MET A 174 1.15 31.28 -7.49
C MET A 174 2.51 30.69 -7.90
N SER A 175 3.11 31.16 -9.00
CA SER A 175 4.40 30.65 -9.50
C SER A 175 5.61 31.03 -8.64
N PHE A 176 5.50 32.10 -7.84
CA PHE A 176 6.60 32.61 -7.00
C PHE A 176 6.68 31.99 -5.60
N TRP A 177 5.89 30.95 -5.36
CA TRP A 177 5.86 30.19 -4.12
C TRP A 177 6.12 28.72 -4.45
N VAL A 178 6.93 28.06 -3.62
CA VAL A 178 7.30 26.66 -3.81
C VAL A 178 7.11 25.88 -2.52
N HIS A 179 6.79 24.59 -2.65
CA HIS A 179 6.74 23.67 -1.51
C HIS A 179 8.14 23.30 -1.04
N HIS A 180 8.40 23.40 0.27
CA HIS A 180 9.64 22.88 0.88
C HIS A 180 9.35 21.80 1.94
N GLY A 181 8.09 21.39 2.10
CA GLY A 181 7.71 20.15 2.77
C GLY A 181 7.79 18.97 1.81
N GLN A 182 8.28 17.82 2.28
CA GLN A 182 8.26 16.59 1.48
C GLN A 182 6.82 16.11 1.29
N TYR A 183 6.49 15.74 0.05
CA TYR A 183 5.20 15.17 -0.29
C TYR A 183 5.04 13.80 0.37
N ILE A 184 3.85 13.55 0.91
CA ILE A 184 3.51 12.24 1.48
C ILE A 184 2.71 11.47 0.43
N LEU A 185 3.26 10.36 -0.05
CA LEU A 185 2.64 9.47 -1.03
C LEU A 185 1.31 8.89 -0.53
N PRO A 186 0.41 8.42 -1.41
CA PRO A 186 -0.79 7.65 -1.05
C PRO A 186 -0.53 6.56 -0.01
N GLN A 187 0.61 5.87 -0.11
CA GLN A 187 1.08 4.86 0.85
C GLN A 187 1.28 5.36 2.29
N GLY A 188 1.45 6.67 2.51
CA GLY A 188 1.64 7.29 3.83
C GLY A 188 3.11 7.51 4.23
N ARG A 189 4.04 7.32 3.28
CA ARG A 189 5.48 7.57 3.39
C ARG A 189 5.91 8.72 2.47
N THR A 190 7.12 9.24 2.64
CA THR A 190 7.70 10.19 1.67
C THR A 190 8.48 9.48 0.57
N SER A 191 9.02 8.30 0.86
CA SER A 191 9.67 7.41 -0.11
C SER A 191 8.74 6.25 -0.46
N TRP A 192 8.70 5.84 -1.73
CA TRP A 192 7.96 4.64 -2.12
C TRP A 192 8.57 3.40 -1.48
N TRP A 193 7.72 2.48 -1.05
CA TRP A 193 8.12 1.16 -0.57
C TRP A 193 7.47 0.10 -1.44
N ASN A 194 8.30 -0.75 -2.03
CA ASN A 194 7.83 -1.85 -2.85
C ASN A 194 7.27 -2.97 -1.95
N PRO A 195 5.96 -3.29 -2.03
CA PRO A 195 5.34 -4.36 -1.25
C PRO A 195 5.79 -5.76 -1.67
N ASN A 196 6.28 -5.91 -2.89
CA ASN A 196 6.81 -7.17 -3.39
C ASN A 196 8.17 -6.95 -4.08
N PRO A 197 9.27 -6.88 -3.30
CA PRO A 197 10.60 -6.85 -3.87
C PRO A 197 10.84 -8.18 -4.58
N MET A 198 10.83 -8.17 -5.91
CA MET A 198 11.30 -9.32 -6.67
C MET A 198 12.78 -9.53 -6.30
N PRO A 199 13.25 -10.78 -6.13
CA PRO A 199 14.67 -11.02 -5.95
C PRO A 199 15.41 -10.41 -7.14
N GLU A 200 16.41 -9.55 -6.88
CA GLU A 200 17.33 -9.03 -7.90
C GLU A 200 18.08 -10.19 -8.55
N VAL A 201 17.47 -10.83 -9.53
CA VAL A 201 18.17 -11.52 -10.60
C VAL A 201 18.32 -10.47 -11.68
N GLY A 202 19.56 -10.12 -12.03
CA GLY A 202 19.87 -9.01 -12.93
C GLY A 202 19.00 -9.05 -14.18
N ASP A 203 18.51 -7.86 -14.57
CA ASP A 203 17.61 -7.60 -15.70
C ASP A 203 18.10 -8.15 -17.06
N GLU A 204 19.28 -8.76 -17.14
CA GLU A 204 19.88 -9.28 -18.38
C GLU A 204 19.70 -10.79 -18.60
N GLU A 205 19.31 -11.59 -17.59
CA GLU A 205 19.16 -13.05 -17.76
C GLU A 205 17.69 -13.55 -17.74
N MET A 206 16.71 -12.70 -17.41
CA MET A 206 15.30 -13.13 -17.25
C MET A 206 14.46 -13.03 -18.54
N ASP A 207 14.93 -12.35 -19.59
CA ASP A 207 14.19 -12.25 -20.86
C ASP A 207 14.40 -13.48 -21.77
N GLU A 208 15.44 -14.29 -21.53
CA GLU A 208 15.69 -15.52 -22.28
C GLU A 208 15.12 -16.79 -21.62
N GLU A 209 14.86 -16.79 -20.31
CA GLU A 209 14.38 -18.00 -19.59
C GLU A 209 12.84 -18.01 -19.36
N MET A 210 12.14 -16.90 -19.59
CA MET A 210 10.66 -16.86 -19.57
C MET A 210 10.00 -17.31 -20.89
N GLY A 211 10.78 -17.74 -21.88
CA GLY A 211 10.28 -18.18 -23.18
C GLY A 211 9.84 -19.65 -23.26
N GLU A 212 10.25 -20.53 -22.35
CA GLU A 212 10.07 -21.98 -22.54
C GLU A 212 9.50 -22.79 -21.35
N GLU A 213 9.14 -22.18 -20.21
CA GLU A 213 8.58 -22.92 -19.05
C GLU A 213 7.17 -22.48 -18.61
N GLU A 214 6.33 -21.98 -19.52
CA GLU A 214 4.95 -21.55 -19.24
C GLU A 214 3.86 -22.65 -19.40
N GLU A 215 4.18 -23.95 -19.28
CA GLU A 215 3.13 -25.00 -19.44
C GLU A 215 2.82 -25.91 -18.25
N ASP A 216 3.48 -25.86 -17.09
CA ASP A 216 3.14 -26.87 -16.05
C ASP A 216 3.30 -26.50 -14.56
N GLN A 217 2.87 -25.30 -14.13
CA GLN A 217 2.54 -25.08 -12.71
C GLN A 217 1.30 -24.19 -12.55
N GLY A 218 0.18 -24.80 -12.17
CA GLY A 218 -1.07 -24.12 -11.86
C GLY A 218 -0.96 -23.08 -10.74
N ASP A 219 -1.72 -22.00 -10.89
CA ASP A 219 -2.15 -21.04 -9.86
C ASP A 219 -1.07 -20.40 -8.96
N LYS A 220 0.12 -20.09 -9.49
CA LYS A 220 0.89 -18.98 -8.91
C LYS A 220 0.27 -17.67 -9.40
N ALA A 221 -0.52 -17.05 -8.53
CA ALA A 221 -1.12 -15.74 -8.74
C ALA A 221 -0.10 -14.80 -9.42
N LYS A 222 -0.47 -14.26 -10.58
CA LYS A 222 0.31 -13.23 -11.29
C LYS A 222 0.76 -12.20 -10.27
N ILE A 223 2.05 -12.16 -9.99
CA ILE A 223 2.65 -11.14 -9.15
C ILE A 223 2.46 -9.83 -9.92
N GLU A 224 1.44 -9.07 -9.56
CA GLU A 224 1.12 -7.81 -10.21
C GLU A 224 2.24 -6.82 -9.86
N ARG A 225 3.03 -6.41 -10.86
CA ARG A 225 4.07 -5.38 -10.67
C ARG A 225 3.36 -4.08 -10.27
N VAL A 226 3.53 -3.67 -9.02
CA VAL A 226 2.96 -2.42 -8.50
C VAL A 226 3.79 -1.26 -9.03
N GLU A 227 3.16 -0.35 -9.79
CA GLU A 227 3.83 0.85 -10.29
C GLU A 227 4.33 1.73 -9.13
N PRO A 228 5.58 2.24 -9.18
CA PRO A 228 6.12 3.12 -8.15
C PRO A 228 5.29 4.39 -7.98
N GLU A 229 4.80 4.63 -6.75
CA GLU A 229 4.13 5.89 -6.43
C GLU A 229 5.16 7.03 -6.44
N THR A 230 5.03 7.95 -7.40
CA THR A 230 5.92 9.11 -7.52
C THR A 230 5.19 10.39 -7.15
N GLY A 231 5.78 11.19 -6.26
CA GLY A 231 5.29 12.50 -5.86
C GLY A 231 5.97 13.64 -6.63
N PRO A 232 5.45 14.88 -6.54
CA PRO A 232 6.16 16.05 -7.06
C PRO A 232 7.49 16.23 -6.31
N PRO A 233 8.55 16.71 -6.99
CA PRO A 233 9.84 16.97 -6.35
C PRO A 233 9.74 18.09 -5.31
N LEU A 234 10.76 18.23 -4.48
CA LEU A 234 10.87 19.41 -3.61
C LEU A 234 11.03 20.67 -4.45
N LEU A 235 10.60 21.80 -3.89
CA LEU A 235 10.64 23.12 -4.53
C LEU A 235 9.77 23.25 -5.79
N THR A 236 8.77 22.38 -5.96
CA THR A 236 7.73 22.54 -7.00
C THR A 236 6.87 23.78 -6.73
N PRO A 237 6.60 24.61 -7.75
CA PRO A 237 5.73 25.78 -7.66
C PRO A 237 4.27 25.44 -7.29
N LEU A 238 3.61 26.33 -6.54
CA LEU A 238 2.20 26.16 -6.16
C LEU A 238 1.22 26.27 -7.34
N SER A 239 1.67 26.75 -8.50
CA SER A 239 0.89 26.77 -9.73
C SER A 239 0.53 25.36 -10.24
N GLU A 240 1.32 24.35 -9.85
CA GLU A 240 1.12 22.95 -10.24
C GLU A 240 0.18 22.20 -9.27
N ASP A 241 -0.24 22.82 -8.17
CA ASP A 241 -1.10 22.17 -7.19
C ASP A 241 -2.49 21.85 -7.76
N ALA A 242 -2.94 20.62 -7.53
CA ALA A 242 -4.25 20.16 -7.98
C ALA A 242 -5.39 20.97 -7.33
N THR A 243 -6.32 21.44 -8.17
CA THR A 243 -7.56 22.06 -7.70
C THR A 243 -8.53 20.99 -7.18
N MET A 244 -9.21 21.26 -6.07
CA MET A 244 -10.21 20.34 -5.52
C MET A 244 -11.61 20.84 -5.84
N GLU A 245 -12.29 20.17 -6.77
CA GLU A 245 -13.67 20.48 -7.19
C GLU A 245 -13.88 21.96 -7.58
N GLY A 246 -12.90 22.54 -8.28
CA GLY A 246 -12.93 23.94 -8.72
C GLY A 246 -12.54 24.97 -7.66
N ILE A 247 -12.17 24.54 -6.44
CA ILE A 247 -11.59 25.41 -5.43
C ILE A 247 -10.07 25.51 -5.67
N PRO A 248 -9.52 26.72 -5.89
CA PRO A 248 -8.09 26.89 -6.01
C PRO A 248 -7.41 26.56 -4.67
N PRO A 249 -6.27 25.84 -4.67
CA PRO A 249 -5.63 25.36 -3.43
C PRO A 249 -5.10 26.49 -2.54
N TRP A 250 -4.78 27.64 -3.15
CA TRP A 250 -4.14 28.78 -2.49
C TRP A 250 -4.84 30.09 -2.80
N SER A 251 -4.67 31.07 -1.92
CA SER A 251 -5.10 32.45 -2.12
C SER A 251 -4.11 33.40 -1.49
N VAL A 252 -3.78 34.49 -2.20
CA VAL A 252 -2.77 35.46 -1.78
C VAL A 252 -3.41 36.83 -1.59
N ARG A 253 -2.97 37.55 -0.55
CA ARG A 253 -3.44 38.89 -0.23
C ARG A 253 -2.28 39.75 0.29
N SER A 254 -2.36 41.05 0.02
CA SER A 254 -1.51 42.05 0.68
C SER A 254 -2.12 42.46 2.03
N THR A 255 -1.27 42.79 3.00
CA THR A 255 -1.71 43.39 4.27
C THR A 255 -2.12 44.86 4.13
N SER A 256 -1.57 45.59 3.15
CA SER A 256 -1.88 47.00 2.92
C SER A 256 -1.87 47.32 1.43
N ASN A 257 -2.89 48.06 1.00
CA ASN A 257 -2.97 48.62 -0.35
C ASN A 257 -2.57 50.11 -0.38
N ILE A 258 -2.17 50.68 0.76
CA ILE A 258 -1.88 52.11 0.92
C ILE A 258 -0.37 52.34 1.07
N MET A 259 0.30 51.47 1.85
CA MET A 259 1.73 51.55 2.12
C MET A 259 2.42 50.32 1.53
N GLU A 260 2.61 50.31 0.21
CA GLU A 260 3.22 49.19 -0.51
C GLU A 260 4.63 48.86 0.02
N ASN A 261 5.41 49.85 0.45
CA ASN A 261 6.77 49.67 0.96
C ASN A 261 6.86 48.90 2.30
N PHE A 262 5.75 48.76 3.03
CA PHE A 262 5.68 48.00 4.29
C PHE A 262 4.66 46.87 4.22
N ALA A 263 4.10 46.63 3.03
CA ALA A 263 3.13 45.59 2.83
C ALA A 263 3.81 44.21 2.83
N ILE A 264 3.06 43.22 3.30
CA ILE A 264 3.49 41.84 3.47
C ILE A 264 2.58 40.98 2.58
N ALA A 265 3.17 40.02 1.87
CA ALA A 265 2.39 39.02 1.14
C ALA A 265 1.94 37.94 2.12
N VAL A 266 0.63 37.69 2.18
CA VAL A 266 0.03 36.63 2.99
C VAL A 266 -0.62 35.63 2.06
N VAL A 267 -0.07 34.43 2.04
CA VAL A 267 -0.62 33.27 1.34
C VAL A 267 -1.41 32.44 2.35
N ARG A 268 -2.61 32.02 1.95
CA ARG A 268 -3.51 31.17 2.72
C ARG A 268 -3.78 29.90 1.94
N SER A 269 -3.72 28.74 2.62
CA SER A 269 -4.23 27.49 2.05
C SER A 269 -5.75 27.45 2.15
N ASN A 270 -6.40 27.11 1.05
CA ASN A 270 -7.84 26.84 1.00
C ASN A 270 -8.13 25.36 1.33
N LEU A 271 -7.21 24.45 1.00
CA LEU A 271 -7.31 23.02 1.37
C LEU A 271 -7.13 22.79 2.87
N TRP A 272 -6.28 23.57 3.53
CA TRP A 272 -6.09 23.54 4.98
C TRP A 272 -6.43 24.91 5.58
N PRO A 273 -7.72 25.16 5.89
CA PRO A 273 -8.13 26.41 6.51
C PRO A 273 -7.38 26.62 7.82
N GLY A 274 -6.66 27.73 7.92
CA GLY A 274 -5.80 28.04 9.06
C GLY A 274 -4.31 28.00 8.75
N ALA A 275 -3.90 27.42 7.62
CA ALA A 275 -2.51 27.49 7.18
C ALA A 275 -2.24 28.82 6.47
N TYR A 276 -1.26 29.56 6.99
CA TYR A 276 -0.81 30.84 6.46
C TYR A 276 0.70 30.84 6.29
N CYS A 277 1.16 31.43 5.19
CA CYS A 277 2.54 31.83 5.00
C CYS A 277 2.60 33.33 4.82
N PHE A 278 3.51 34.00 5.52
CA PHE A 278 3.75 35.41 5.34
C PHE A 278 5.19 35.64 4.90
N SER A 279 5.36 36.48 3.87
CA SER A 279 6.67 36.94 3.42
C SER A 279 6.72 38.46 3.46
N THR A 280 7.73 38.96 4.17
CA THR A 280 8.03 40.40 4.21
C THR A 280 8.84 40.79 2.98
N GLN A 281 8.90 42.09 2.63
CA GLN A 281 9.85 42.57 1.61
C GLN A 281 11.33 42.37 1.97
N GLY A 282 11.63 41.90 3.20
CA GLY A 282 12.95 41.45 3.60
C GLY A 282 13.22 39.99 3.23
N LYS A 283 14.32 39.43 3.73
CA LYS A 283 14.70 38.02 3.53
C LYS A 283 13.98 37.04 4.48
N ASN A 284 12.85 37.43 5.06
CA ASN A 284 12.17 36.66 6.09
C ASN A 284 10.76 36.26 5.63
N PHE A 285 10.47 34.96 5.76
CA PHE A 285 9.14 34.39 5.66
C PHE A 285 8.92 33.41 6.81
N GLN A 286 7.66 33.14 7.18
CA GLN A 286 7.33 32.04 8.08
C GLN A 286 5.99 31.41 7.71
N ASN A 287 5.86 30.13 8.06
CA ASN A 287 4.63 29.36 7.95
C ASN A 287 4.04 29.18 9.35
N VAL A 288 2.73 29.35 9.47
CA VAL A 288 1.99 29.14 10.70
C VAL A 288 0.66 28.47 10.40
N TYR A 289 0.27 27.52 11.24
CA TYR A 289 -1.04 26.89 11.19
C TYR A 289 -1.85 27.25 12.43
N LEU A 290 -3.05 27.80 12.23
CA LEU A 290 -4.01 28.17 13.27
C LEU A 290 -5.40 27.67 12.87
N GLY A 291 -5.82 26.52 13.39
CA GLY A 291 -7.10 25.93 13.01
C GLY A 291 -7.41 24.63 13.72
N PHE A 292 -8.48 23.96 13.26
CA PHE A 292 -9.02 22.74 13.87
C PHE A 292 -8.33 21.45 13.41
N GLY A 293 -7.33 21.52 12.52
CA GLY A 293 -6.65 20.36 11.94
C GLY A 293 -7.53 19.54 11.00
N LEU A 294 -8.52 20.17 10.37
CA LEU A 294 -9.45 19.54 9.43
C LEU A 294 -9.18 20.05 8.01
N LYS A 295 -9.07 19.12 7.06
CA LYS A 295 -8.93 19.45 5.63
C LYS A 295 -10.28 19.98 5.13
N CYS A 296 -10.26 21.01 4.29
CA CYS A 296 -11.47 21.54 3.66
C CYS A 296 -12.16 20.44 2.85
N LEU A 297 -13.45 20.25 3.12
CA LEU A 297 -14.31 19.38 2.35
C LEU A 297 -15.26 20.26 1.52
N PRO A 298 -15.19 20.23 0.18
CA PRO A 298 -16.12 20.96 -0.67
C PRO A 298 -17.55 20.40 -0.59
N GLN A 299 -17.67 19.08 -0.42
CA GLN A 299 -18.91 18.34 -0.25
C GLN A 299 -19.06 17.82 1.19
N ASN A 300 -20.23 17.25 1.51
CA ASN A 300 -20.43 16.58 2.78
C ASN A 300 -19.48 15.38 2.90
N TYR A 301 -18.93 15.17 4.09
CA TYR A 301 -18.14 13.98 4.41
C TYR A 301 -18.98 12.71 4.18
N SER A 302 -18.52 11.84 3.28
CA SER A 302 -19.11 10.51 3.09
C SER A 302 -18.29 9.47 3.84
N LEU A 303 -18.98 8.64 4.62
CA LEU A 303 -18.35 7.49 5.26
C LEU A 303 -17.93 6.48 4.20
N LEU A 304 -16.82 5.79 4.46
CA LEU A 304 -16.41 4.67 3.62
C LEU A 304 -17.48 3.56 3.69
N PRO A 305 -17.77 2.89 2.57
CA PRO A 305 -18.65 1.74 2.58
C PRO A 305 -18.02 0.61 3.40
N LEU A 306 -18.87 -0.28 3.91
CA LEU A 306 -18.41 -1.53 4.52
C LEU A 306 -17.73 -2.40 3.45
N PRO A 307 -16.70 -3.20 3.82
CA PRO A 307 -16.11 -4.13 2.89
C PRO A 307 -17.18 -5.09 2.34
N PRO A 308 -17.01 -5.57 1.10
CA PRO A 308 -17.93 -6.54 0.54
C PRO A 308 -17.97 -7.79 1.43
N VAL A 309 -19.16 -8.39 1.53
CA VAL A 309 -19.30 -9.68 2.23
C VAL A 309 -18.48 -10.72 1.49
N GLN A 310 -17.75 -11.55 2.23
CA GLN A 310 -17.00 -12.65 1.63
C GLN A 310 -17.99 -13.65 1.01
N GLN A 311 -17.66 -14.11 -0.20
CA GLN A 311 -18.44 -15.14 -0.86
C GLN A 311 -18.11 -16.50 -0.26
N GLU A 312 -19.09 -17.40 -0.27
CA GLU A 312 -18.89 -18.79 0.14
C GLU A 312 -17.98 -19.52 -0.84
N TYR A 313 -17.43 -20.66 -0.40
CA TYR A 313 -16.62 -21.51 -1.26
C TYR A 313 -17.43 -21.90 -2.51
N PRO A 314 -16.89 -21.70 -3.73
CA PRO A 314 -17.61 -22.01 -4.94
C PRO A 314 -17.96 -23.51 -4.97
N PRO A 315 -19.23 -23.89 -5.22
CA PRO A 315 -19.61 -25.28 -5.28
C PRO A 315 -19.00 -25.98 -6.49
N GLY A 316 -17.90 -26.69 -6.25
CA GLY A 316 -17.22 -27.55 -7.22
C GLY A 316 -17.83 -28.96 -7.29
N PRO A 317 -17.39 -29.78 -8.25
CA PRO A 317 -17.81 -31.18 -8.40
C PRO A 317 -17.47 -32.04 -7.16
N GLU A 318 -16.56 -31.56 -6.32
CA GLU A 318 -16.13 -32.18 -5.07
C GLU A 318 -17.20 -32.11 -3.96
N ILE A 319 -18.03 -31.07 -3.95
CA ILE A 319 -19.06 -30.83 -2.91
C ILE A 319 -20.48 -30.87 -3.48
N MET A 320 -20.62 -30.99 -4.80
CA MET A 320 -21.91 -31.14 -5.46
C MET A 320 -22.37 -32.59 -5.38
N GLU A 321 -23.55 -32.81 -4.81
CA GLU A 321 -24.18 -34.14 -4.81
C GLU A 321 -24.41 -34.59 -6.25
N MET A 322 -23.72 -35.66 -6.66
CA MET A 322 -23.94 -36.28 -7.96
C MET A 322 -25.24 -37.09 -7.92
N MET A 323 -26.05 -36.99 -8.97
CA MET A 323 -27.19 -37.88 -9.13
C MET A 323 -26.72 -39.33 -9.19
N ASP A 324 -27.36 -40.20 -8.42
CA ASP A 324 -27.12 -41.64 -8.50
C ASP A 324 -27.33 -42.13 -9.95
N PRO A 325 -26.47 -43.03 -10.45
CA PRO A 325 -26.62 -43.58 -11.79
C PRO A 325 -27.97 -44.28 -11.90
N THR A 326 -28.60 -44.14 -13.06
CA THR A 326 -29.85 -44.84 -13.36
C THR A 326 -29.60 -46.34 -13.50
N GLY A 327 -30.60 -47.17 -13.20
CA GLY A 327 -30.44 -48.64 -13.27
C GLY A 327 -30.03 -49.16 -14.66
N ALA A 328 -30.31 -48.42 -15.73
CA ALA A 328 -29.83 -48.73 -17.08
C ALA A 328 -28.32 -48.51 -17.23
N GLU A 329 -27.77 -47.46 -16.63
CA GLU A 329 -26.33 -47.15 -16.65
C GLU A 329 -25.54 -48.16 -15.82
N GLU A 330 -26.10 -48.65 -14.72
CA GLU A 330 -25.53 -49.73 -13.92
C GLU A 330 -25.49 -51.06 -14.69
N GLU A 331 -26.55 -51.39 -15.44
CA GLU A 331 -26.60 -52.58 -16.29
C GLU A 331 -25.59 -52.49 -17.45
N GLN A 332 -25.46 -51.32 -18.07
CA GLN A 332 -24.47 -51.04 -19.11
C GLN A 332 -23.03 -51.23 -18.58
N TRP A 333 -22.73 -50.67 -17.41
CA TRP A 333 -21.43 -50.83 -16.76
C TRP A 333 -21.13 -52.29 -16.46
N ARG A 334 -22.11 -53.06 -15.99
CA ARG A 334 -21.97 -54.51 -15.77
C ARG A 334 -21.62 -55.24 -17.07
N ILE A 335 -22.29 -54.92 -18.18
CA ILE A 335 -22.05 -55.55 -19.49
C ILE A 335 -20.64 -55.22 -19.99
N ASP A 336 -20.20 -53.97 -19.86
CA ASP A 336 -18.87 -53.52 -20.33
C ASP A 336 -17.72 -54.14 -19.52
N HIS A 337 -17.97 -54.49 -18.26
CA HIS A 337 -16.99 -55.13 -17.37
C HIS A 337 -17.11 -56.66 -17.30
N LEU A 338 -17.96 -57.27 -18.14
CA LEU A 338 -17.96 -58.74 -18.27
C LEU A 338 -16.62 -59.19 -18.89
N PRO A 339 -16.01 -60.28 -18.40
CA PRO A 339 -14.78 -60.80 -18.95
C PRO A 339 -15.01 -61.18 -20.42
N LYS A 340 -14.20 -60.59 -21.31
CA LYS A 340 -14.27 -60.89 -22.74
C LYS A 340 -14.08 -62.40 -22.93
N PRO A 341 -14.96 -63.09 -23.67
CA PRO A 341 -14.87 -64.54 -23.82
C PRO A 341 -13.52 -64.92 -24.43
N LYS A 342 -12.85 -65.91 -23.81
CA LYS A 342 -11.60 -66.46 -24.35
C LYS A 342 -11.87 -66.99 -25.77
N PRO A 343 -11.03 -66.68 -26.77
CA PRO A 343 -11.21 -67.21 -28.11
C PRO A 343 -11.17 -68.74 -28.05
N VAL A 344 -12.23 -69.40 -28.53
CA VAL A 344 -12.31 -70.86 -28.60
C VAL A 344 -11.33 -71.32 -29.68
N LEU A 345 -10.19 -71.86 -29.26
CA LEU A 345 -9.31 -72.63 -30.14
C LEU A 345 -10.02 -73.95 -30.48
N PRO A 346 -10.16 -74.33 -31.76
CA PRO A 346 -10.83 -75.56 -32.15
C PRO A 346 -10.02 -76.79 -31.70
N GLU A 347 -10.73 -77.72 -31.07
CA GLU A 347 -10.22 -78.91 -30.39
C GLU A 347 -9.72 -79.95 -31.41
N GLY A 348 -8.41 -80.23 -31.41
CA GLY A 348 -7.83 -81.39 -32.08
C GLY A 348 -6.39 -81.22 -32.59
N GLU A 349 -5.39 -81.35 -31.72
CA GLU A 349 -4.19 -82.21 -31.86
C GLU A 349 -3.22 -81.97 -30.69
N GLU A 350 -2.40 -82.99 -30.43
CA GLU A 350 -1.74 -83.35 -29.17
C GLU A 350 -0.55 -82.47 -28.72
N ALA A 351 -0.36 -82.46 -27.38
CA ALA A 351 0.89 -82.40 -26.60
C ALA A 351 1.89 -81.24 -26.79
N GLU A 352 2.18 -80.50 -25.72
CA GLU A 352 3.29 -80.74 -24.77
C GLU A 352 3.12 -79.83 -23.51
N PRO A 353 3.69 -80.19 -22.34
CA PRO A 353 3.56 -79.38 -21.13
C PRO A 353 4.69 -78.34 -21.06
N GLU A 354 4.33 -77.05 -21.06
CA GLU A 354 5.25 -75.98 -20.64
C GLU A 354 4.72 -75.33 -19.36
N GLU A 355 5.53 -75.56 -18.33
CA GLU A 355 5.79 -74.81 -17.10
C GLU A 355 4.68 -73.91 -16.51
N ALA A 356 4.25 -74.33 -15.31
CA ALA A 356 3.59 -73.44 -14.36
C ALA A 356 4.64 -72.45 -13.83
N GLU A 357 4.55 -71.19 -14.24
CA GLU A 357 5.11 -70.09 -13.45
C GLU A 357 4.21 -69.89 -12.23
N GLU A 358 4.72 -70.36 -11.08
CA GLU A 358 4.32 -69.92 -9.77
C GLU A 358 4.69 -68.43 -9.64
N GLU A 359 3.69 -67.55 -9.52
CA GLU A 359 3.89 -66.27 -8.82
C GLU A 359 3.27 -66.41 -7.42
N GLU A 360 4.18 -66.40 -6.46
CA GLU A 360 3.99 -66.54 -5.03
C GLU A 360 3.13 -65.39 -4.47
N GLU A 361 2.12 -65.72 -3.68
CA GLU A 361 1.55 -64.79 -2.71
C GLU A 361 2.54 -64.64 -1.55
N GLU A 362 3.30 -63.56 -1.53
CA GLU A 362 3.98 -63.10 -0.31
C GLU A 362 2.98 -62.31 0.55
N ASP A 363 2.38 -63.01 1.52
CA ASP A 363 1.85 -62.41 2.74
C ASP A 363 3.03 -61.90 3.59
N GLU A 364 3.28 -60.59 3.60
CA GLU A 364 4.11 -59.95 4.63
C GLU A 364 3.23 -59.51 5.81
N ASP A 365 3.29 -60.30 6.88
CA ASP A 365 3.03 -59.87 8.26
C ASP A 365 4.13 -58.88 8.70
N GLU A 366 3.77 -57.72 9.29
CA GLU A 366 4.65 -56.98 10.20
C GLU A 366 3.90 -56.54 11.47
N ASP A 367 4.41 -57.07 12.60
CA ASP A 367 4.31 -56.54 13.97
C ASP A 367 5.15 -55.26 14.16
#